data_AF-A0AAP4Y5R3-F1
#
_entry.id   AF-A0AAP4Y5R3-F1
#
_cell.length_a   1.000
_cell.length_b   1.000
_cell.length_c   1.000
_cell.angle_alpha   90.00
_cell.angle_beta   90.00
_cell.angle_gamma   90.00
#
_symmetry.space_group_name_H-M   'P 1'
#
loop_
_entity.id
_entity.type
_entity.pdbx_description
1 polymer ?
#
loop_
_entity_poly.entity_id
_entity_poly.type
_entity_poly.pdbx_seq_one_letter_code
_entity_poly.pdbx_strand_id
1 'polypeptide(L)'
;MRRHLLRGTALLTAVVALAFLLFFQFTVHDPVLAPILPFYQDPFDAVTTFGVIAAGLLSLLSVVRARRTTYTYRQSVLLARTQVAVAGAVFVTLGSDGVAMLRYLPRWMGRPGDLELVGLVSGLFGLALLLWLAVRLAVRDLSLGVRSWRKPAAVSAAGAAALALFPESLTRSVAGTVAAVATGMLALFAPLSTLPGAFLPFDEARRPETDGSPDPRRRGRRRWAAAALVGVATGIALLVGEWSGEGLPAPGLRVLIASLFVGAATVGLLAAYWFLRGPLGLDPRLGSERGS
;
A
#
# COMPACT_ATOMS: atom_id res chain seq x y z
N MET A 1 3.83 -20.80 19.75
CA MET A 1 3.45 -19.56 19.03
C MET A 1 3.16 -18.43 20.00
N ARG A 2 3.96 -17.37 19.98
CA ARG A 2 3.90 -16.25 20.95
C ARG A 2 2.79 -15.24 20.58
N ARG A 3 1.54 -15.55 20.92
CA ARG A 3 0.35 -14.74 20.58
C ARG A 3 0.47 -13.26 20.96
N HIS A 4 1.09 -12.98 22.11
CA HIS A 4 1.32 -11.62 22.58
C HIS A 4 2.21 -10.80 21.63
N LEU A 5 3.20 -11.44 20.96
CA LEU A 5 4.05 -10.76 19.99
C LEU A 5 3.30 -10.38 18.70
N LEU A 6 2.39 -11.23 18.21
CA LEU A 6 1.58 -10.92 17.03
C LEU A 6 0.60 -9.76 17.29
N ARG A 7 0.08 -9.64 18.51
CA ARG A 7 -0.74 -8.49 18.90
C ARG A 7 0.10 -7.22 19.05
N GLY A 8 1.27 -7.31 19.69
CA GLY A 8 2.20 -6.18 19.81
C GLY A 8 2.64 -5.65 18.45
N THR A 9 2.95 -6.55 17.50
CA THR A 9 3.29 -6.15 16.12
C THR A 9 2.13 -5.54 15.36
N ALA A 10 0.87 -5.82 15.70
CA ALA A 10 -0.28 -5.15 15.09
C ALA A 10 -0.39 -3.69 15.54
N LEU A 11 -0.08 -3.40 16.81
CA LEU A 11 0.04 -2.02 17.30
C LEU A 11 1.23 -1.31 16.65
N LEU A 12 2.39 -1.96 16.56
CA LEU A 12 3.54 -1.43 15.84
C LEU A 12 3.22 -1.14 14.37
N THR A 13 2.43 -2.01 13.72
CA THR A 13 1.94 -1.79 12.35
C THR A 13 1.13 -0.49 12.24
N ALA A 14 0.29 -0.21 13.23
CA ALA A 14 -0.47 1.04 13.27
C ALA A 14 0.41 2.26 13.51
N VAL A 15 1.41 2.16 14.38
CA VAL A 15 2.40 3.21 14.60
C VAL A 15 3.18 3.51 13.32
N VAL A 16 3.65 2.47 12.60
CA VAL A 16 4.36 2.66 11.33
C VAL A 16 3.47 3.26 10.25
N ALA A 17 2.21 2.81 10.13
CA ALA A 17 1.28 3.41 9.17
C ALA A 17 0.97 4.89 9.50
N LEU A 18 0.88 5.24 10.79
CA LEU A 18 0.72 6.63 11.23
C LEU A 18 1.98 7.45 10.94
N ALA A 19 3.17 6.94 11.27
CA ALA A 19 4.44 7.60 10.96
C ALA A 19 4.60 7.83 9.45
N PHE A 20 4.16 6.88 8.63
CA PHE A 20 4.15 7.00 7.18
C PHE A 20 3.23 8.13 6.69
N LEU A 21 2.01 8.23 7.24
CA LEU A 21 1.11 9.35 6.96
C LEU A 21 1.72 10.69 7.40
N LEU A 22 2.25 10.75 8.61
CA LEU A 22 2.85 11.97 9.16
C LEU A 22 4.09 12.41 8.40
N PHE A 23 4.92 11.49 7.91
CA PHE A 23 6.07 11.79 7.06
C PHE A 23 5.64 12.60 5.83
N PHE A 24 4.58 12.19 5.12
CA PHE A 24 4.10 12.94 3.97
C PHE A 24 3.45 14.25 4.36
N GLN A 25 2.59 14.25 5.39
CA GLN A 25 1.98 15.51 5.85
C GLN A 25 3.04 16.53 6.27
N PHE A 26 4.11 16.09 6.93
CA PHE A 26 5.21 16.97 7.30
C PHE A 26 5.97 17.48 6.06
N THR A 27 6.41 16.58 5.18
CA THR A 27 7.21 16.93 4.02
C THR A 27 6.47 17.84 3.02
N VAL A 28 5.15 17.66 2.84
CA VAL A 28 4.32 18.53 1.96
C VAL A 28 4.23 19.96 2.46
N HIS A 29 4.12 20.14 3.78
CA HIS A 29 3.79 21.44 4.37
C HIS A 29 5.00 22.16 4.96
N ASP A 30 6.15 21.50 5.07
CA ASP A 30 7.37 22.14 5.54
C ASP A 30 7.92 23.11 4.47
N PRO A 31 8.16 24.40 4.81
CA PRO A 31 8.56 25.41 3.84
C PRO A 31 9.97 25.20 3.28
N VAL A 32 10.83 24.43 3.95
CA VAL A 32 12.18 24.10 3.49
C VAL A 32 12.14 22.88 2.57
N LEU A 33 11.37 21.85 2.94
CA LEU A 33 11.30 20.59 2.20
C LEU A 33 10.40 20.69 0.98
N ALA A 34 9.19 21.25 1.08
CA ALA A 34 8.19 21.26 0.00
C ALA A 34 8.75 21.69 -1.39
N PRO A 35 9.59 22.74 -1.51
CA PRO A 35 10.15 23.15 -2.80
C PRO A 35 11.08 22.11 -3.44
N ILE A 36 11.80 21.34 -2.62
CA ILE A 36 12.82 20.38 -3.09
C ILE A 36 12.25 18.99 -3.35
N LEU A 37 11.00 18.71 -2.97
CA LEU A 37 10.43 17.36 -3.04
C LEU A 37 10.10 16.93 -4.47
N PRO A 38 10.76 15.87 -5.00
CA PRO A 38 10.53 15.41 -6.36
C PRO A 38 9.31 14.49 -6.48
N PHE A 39 8.82 13.92 -5.36
CA PHE A 39 7.77 12.90 -5.38
C PHE A 39 6.33 13.46 -5.46
N TYR A 40 6.13 14.79 -5.53
CA TYR A 40 4.82 15.39 -5.88
C TYR A 40 4.50 15.38 -7.37
N GLN A 41 5.43 14.92 -8.19
CA GLN A 41 5.17 14.77 -9.61
C GLN A 41 4.59 13.39 -9.89
N ASP A 42 3.48 13.36 -10.61
CA ASP A 42 2.99 12.13 -11.21
C ASP A 42 4.08 11.48 -12.08
N PRO A 43 4.25 10.14 -12.03
CA PRO A 43 3.41 9.13 -11.36
C PRO A 43 3.74 8.86 -9.89
N PHE A 44 4.76 9.51 -9.32
CA PHE A 44 5.27 9.23 -7.97
C PHE A 44 4.25 9.62 -6.89
N ASP A 45 3.57 10.75 -7.07
CA ASP A 45 2.54 11.22 -6.15
C ASP A 45 1.40 10.21 -5.99
N ALA A 46 0.98 9.60 -7.11
CA ALA A 46 -0.01 8.53 -7.09
C ALA A 46 0.49 7.29 -6.29
N VAL A 47 1.75 6.87 -6.45
CA VAL A 47 2.33 5.77 -5.65
C VAL A 47 2.27 6.09 -4.16
N THR A 48 2.63 7.32 -3.80
CA THR A 48 2.62 7.82 -2.42
C THR A 48 1.21 7.86 -1.85
N THR A 49 0.27 8.50 -2.55
CA THR A 49 -1.13 8.65 -2.13
C THR A 49 -1.79 7.29 -1.93
N PHE A 50 -1.71 6.39 -2.91
CA PHE A 50 -2.26 5.05 -2.77
C PHE A 50 -1.50 4.21 -1.72
N GLY A 51 -0.21 4.44 -1.54
CA GLY A 51 0.62 3.79 -0.53
C GLY A 51 0.13 4.10 0.88
N VAL A 52 -0.08 5.38 1.19
CA VAL A 52 -0.60 5.85 2.47
C VAL A 52 -2.00 5.29 2.75
N ILE A 53 -2.91 5.38 1.77
CA ILE A 53 -4.27 4.84 1.88
C ILE A 53 -4.22 3.33 2.15
N ALA A 54 -3.42 2.58 1.38
CA ALA A 54 -3.29 1.14 1.54
C ALA A 54 -2.71 0.76 2.90
N ALA A 55 -1.63 1.43 3.33
CA ALA A 55 -1.01 1.20 4.64
C ALA A 55 -1.99 1.46 5.80
N GLY A 56 -2.76 2.54 5.73
CA GLY A 56 -3.79 2.86 6.72
C GLY A 56 -4.88 1.78 6.82
N LEU A 57 -5.45 1.38 5.68
CA LEU A 57 -6.51 0.36 5.65
C LEU A 57 -5.99 -1.04 6.05
N LEU A 58 -4.79 -1.40 5.62
CA LEU A 58 -4.14 -2.66 6.01
C LEU A 58 -3.79 -2.68 7.49
N SER A 59 -3.37 -1.55 8.06
CA SER A 59 -3.17 -1.39 9.49
C SER A 59 -4.48 -1.61 10.28
N LEU A 60 -5.59 -0.98 9.85
CA LEU A 60 -6.90 -1.22 10.46
C LEU A 60 -7.30 -2.70 10.39
N LEU A 61 -7.12 -3.33 9.23
CA LEU A 61 -7.37 -4.75 9.05
C LEU A 61 -6.48 -5.62 9.97
N SER A 62 -5.21 -5.23 10.16
CA SER A 62 -4.28 -5.89 11.08
C SER A 62 -4.79 -5.83 12.52
N VAL A 63 -5.23 -4.65 12.98
CA VAL A 63 -5.80 -4.46 14.33
C VAL A 63 -7.09 -5.29 14.50
N VAL A 64 -7.99 -5.26 13.52
CA VAL A 64 -9.22 -6.07 13.55
C VAL A 64 -8.90 -7.57 13.63
N ARG A 65 -7.91 -8.05 12.87
CA ARG A 65 -7.44 -9.44 12.94
C ARG A 65 -6.81 -9.75 14.29
N ALA A 66 -6.08 -8.80 14.88
CA ALA A 66 -5.38 -8.92 16.16
C ALA A 66 -6.31 -9.01 17.40
N ARG A 67 -7.56 -8.56 17.27
CA ARG A 67 -8.57 -8.63 18.35
C ARG A 67 -9.17 -10.01 18.58
N ARG A 68 -8.88 -11.01 17.72
CA ARG A 68 -9.41 -12.37 17.91
C ARG A 68 -8.81 -13.01 19.17
N THR A 69 -9.66 -13.71 19.93
CA THR A 69 -9.29 -14.41 21.18
C THR A 69 -8.49 -15.67 20.90
N THR A 70 -8.86 -16.41 19.86
CA THR A 70 -8.18 -17.62 19.40
C THR A 70 -7.65 -17.46 17.99
N TYR A 71 -6.44 -17.96 17.75
CA TYR A 71 -5.79 -17.99 16.45
C TYR A 71 -5.57 -19.41 16.01
N THR A 72 -6.20 -19.76 14.88
CA THR A 72 -5.74 -20.89 14.06
C THR A 72 -4.42 -20.54 13.38
N TYR A 73 -3.63 -21.54 13.01
CA TYR A 73 -2.38 -21.37 12.26
C TYR A 73 -2.55 -20.44 11.05
N ARG A 74 -3.61 -20.67 10.26
CA ARG A 74 -3.96 -19.83 9.11
C ARG A 74 -4.20 -18.37 9.48
N GLN A 75 -4.95 -18.10 10.55
CA GLN A 75 -5.25 -16.74 10.98
C GLN A 75 -3.99 -15.98 11.41
N SER A 76 -3.03 -16.66 12.05
CA SER A 76 -1.74 -16.07 12.41
C SER A 76 -0.92 -15.69 11.18
N VAL A 77 -0.88 -16.56 10.18
CA VAL A 77 -0.18 -16.26 8.91
C VAL A 77 -0.86 -15.11 8.17
N LEU A 78 -2.19 -15.08 8.12
CA LEU A 78 -2.93 -13.99 7.48
C LEU A 78 -2.76 -12.66 8.21
N LEU A 79 -2.71 -12.65 9.54
CA LEU A 79 -2.37 -11.46 10.32
C LEU A 79 -0.95 -10.97 9.98
N ALA A 80 0.05 -11.86 10.03
CA ALA A 80 1.42 -11.51 9.72
C ALA A 80 1.60 -11.02 8.28
N ARG A 81 0.92 -11.62 7.30
CA ARG A 81 0.92 -11.15 5.90
C ARG A 81 0.33 -9.75 5.75
N THR A 82 -0.72 -9.42 6.50
CA THR A 82 -1.26 -8.05 6.52
C THR A 82 -0.26 -7.05 7.08
N GLN A 83 0.43 -7.39 8.17
CA GLN A 83 1.47 -6.54 8.77
C GLN A 83 2.66 -6.35 7.82
N VAL A 84 3.11 -7.42 7.16
CA VAL A 84 4.14 -7.35 6.11
C VAL A 84 3.68 -6.53 4.91
N ALA A 85 2.41 -6.59 4.53
CA ALA A 85 1.88 -5.77 3.43
C ALA A 85 1.93 -4.27 3.74
N VAL A 86 1.78 -3.86 5.01
CA VAL A 86 1.99 -2.47 5.44
C VAL A 86 3.45 -2.06 5.25
N ALA A 87 4.40 -2.85 5.76
CA ALA A 87 5.82 -2.59 5.55
C ALA A 87 6.18 -2.57 4.05
N GLY A 88 5.60 -3.50 3.28
CA GLY A 88 5.75 -3.56 1.83
C GLY A 88 5.24 -2.31 1.12
N ALA A 89 4.14 -1.71 1.59
CA ALA A 89 3.60 -0.50 0.98
C ALA A 89 4.58 0.66 1.18
N VAL A 90 5.10 0.80 2.41
CA VAL A 90 6.15 1.79 2.71
C VAL A 90 7.40 1.55 1.86
N PHE A 91 7.90 0.31 1.74
CA PHE A 91 9.10 0.05 0.93
C PHE A 91 8.91 0.34 -0.56
N VAL A 92 7.74 0.02 -1.12
CA VAL A 92 7.47 0.27 -2.54
C VAL A 92 7.34 1.78 -2.78
N THR A 93 6.68 2.52 -1.88
CA THR A 93 6.61 3.97 -1.96
C THR A 93 7.99 4.61 -1.82
N LEU A 94 8.78 4.25 -0.81
CA LEU A 94 10.14 4.78 -0.67
C LEU A 94 11.05 4.41 -1.86
N GLY A 95 10.84 3.24 -2.46
CA GLY A 95 11.52 2.87 -3.70
C GLY A 95 11.13 3.78 -4.87
N SER A 96 9.85 4.12 -4.98
CA SER A 96 9.33 5.11 -5.93
C SER A 96 9.90 6.51 -5.67
N ASP A 97 9.93 6.95 -4.42
CA ASP A 97 10.54 8.23 -4.02
C ASP A 97 12.03 8.27 -4.36
N GLY A 98 12.74 7.16 -4.15
CA GLY A 98 14.15 7.01 -4.56
C GLY A 98 14.33 7.15 -6.07
N VAL A 99 13.44 6.57 -6.89
CA VAL A 99 13.45 6.78 -8.35
C VAL A 99 13.21 8.25 -8.70
N ALA A 100 12.26 8.92 -8.03
CA ALA A 100 12.01 10.35 -8.23
C ALA A 100 13.24 11.21 -7.87
N MET A 101 13.86 10.93 -6.72
CA MET A 101 15.07 11.62 -6.26
C MET A 101 16.25 11.44 -7.22
N LEU A 102 16.44 10.23 -7.78
CA LEU A 102 17.48 9.97 -8.77
C LEU A 102 17.20 10.66 -10.11
N ARG A 103 15.93 10.72 -10.53
CA ARG A 103 15.52 11.36 -11.78
C ARG A 103 15.66 12.89 -11.73
N TYR A 104 15.36 13.49 -10.59
CA TYR A 104 15.37 14.94 -10.41
C TYR A 104 16.45 15.41 -9.44
N LEU A 105 17.66 14.84 -9.55
CA LEU A 105 18.82 15.17 -8.71
C LEU A 105 19.05 16.68 -8.51
N PRO A 106 19.07 17.53 -9.56
CA PRO A 106 19.33 18.97 -9.41
C PRO A 106 18.26 19.72 -8.62
N ARG A 107 17.07 19.12 -8.42
CA ARG A 107 15.96 19.75 -7.71
C ARG A 107 16.17 19.74 -6.19
N TRP A 108 16.84 18.73 -5.66
CA TRP A 108 16.95 18.53 -4.21
C TRP A 108 18.39 18.47 -3.70
N MET A 109 19.33 17.93 -4.46
CA MET A 109 20.70 17.73 -3.98
C MET A 109 21.41 19.08 -3.83
N GLY A 110 22.02 19.33 -2.66
CA GLY A 110 22.71 20.59 -2.35
C GLY A 110 21.78 21.77 -2.08
N ARG A 111 20.46 21.53 -1.94
CA ARG A 111 19.49 22.54 -1.50
C ARG A 111 19.35 22.51 0.02
N PRO A 112 18.94 23.63 0.65
CA PRO A 112 18.57 23.60 2.07
C PRO A 112 17.53 22.52 2.35
N GLY A 113 17.79 21.66 3.34
CA GLY A 113 16.90 20.55 3.72
C GLY A 113 17.21 19.20 3.06
N ASP A 114 18.24 19.08 2.21
CA ASP A 114 18.59 17.81 1.55
C ASP A 114 18.97 16.68 2.53
N LEU A 115 19.78 16.98 3.54
CA LEU A 115 20.14 16.04 4.62
C LEU A 115 18.94 15.67 5.48
N GLU A 116 18.03 16.62 5.73
CA GLU A 116 16.80 16.36 6.47
C GLU A 116 15.88 15.42 5.70
N LEU A 117 15.70 15.66 4.39
CA LEU A 117 14.95 14.78 3.50
C LEU A 117 15.53 13.35 3.51
N VAL A 118 16.85 13.21 3.34
CA VAL A 118 17.53 11.91 3.40
C VAL A 118 17.34 11.25 4.77
N GLY A 119 17.43 12.02 5.85
CA GLY A 119 17.21 11.56 7.21
C GLY A 119 15.80 11.02 7.43
N LEU A 120 14.78 11.75 6.98
CA LEU A 120 13.37 11.35 7.10
C LEU A 120 13.06 10.10 6.27
N VAL A 121 13.51 10.05 5.01
CA VAL A 121 13.36 8.87 4.12
C VAL A 121 14.04 7.65 4.74
N SER A 122 15.27 7.81 5.23
CA SER A 122 16.04 6.73 5.87
C SER A 122 15.43 6.28 7.19
N GLY A 123 14.91 7.22 8.00
CA GLY A 123 14.22 6.93 9.25
C GLY A 123 12.94 6.13 9.03
N LEU A 124 12.13 6.53 8.05
CA LEU A 124 10.92 5.80 7.68
C LEU A 124 11.24 4.41 7.12
N PHE A 125 12.29 4.28 6.30
CA PHE A 125 12.80 2.98 5.85
C PHE A 125 13.19 2.08 7.04
N GLY A 126 13.94 2.63 8.00
CA GLY A 126 14.35 1.94 9.22
C GLY A 126 13.15 1.46 10.06
N LEU A 127 12.11 2.28 10.20
CA LEU A 127 10.87 1.90 10.89
C LEU A 127 10.14 0.76 10.19
N ALA A 128 10.01 0.82 8.86
CA ALA A 128 9.39 -0.25 8.07
C ALA A 128 10.20 -1.56 8.16
N LEU A 129 11.53 -1.47 8.15
CA LEU A 129 12.43 -2.62 8.34
C LEU A 129 12.29 -3.22 9.73
N LEU A 130 12.23 -2.39 10.77
CA LEU A 130 12.02 -2.84 12.15
C LEU A 130 10.67 -3.56 12.31
N LEU A 131 9.59 -3.02 11.72
CA LEU A 131 8.30 -3.72 11.68
C LEU A 131 8.42 -5.08 10.98
N TRP A 132 9.04 -5.13 9.80
CA TRP A 132 9.22 -6.38 9.07
C TRP A 132 9.99 -7.43 9.89
N LEU A 133 11.10 -7.03 10.52
CA LEU A 133 11.90 -7.89 11.38
C LEU A 133 11.09 -8.37 12.59
N ALA A 134 10.33 -7.48 13.24
CA ALA A 134 9.49 -7.84 14.39
C ALA A 134 8.41 -8.86 14.01
N VAL A 135 7.76 -8.70 12.86
CA VAL A 135 6.78 -9.67 12.34
C VAL A 135 7.47 -11.01 12.05
N ARG A 136 8.64 -11.00 11.40
CA ARG A 136 9.42 -12.20 11.10
C ARG A 136 9.80 -12.97 12.37
N LEU A 137 10.24 -12.26 13.41
CA LEU A 137 10.54 -12.85 14.71
C LEU A 137 9.30 -13.44 15.38
N ALA A 138 8.14 -12.79 15.26
CA ALA A 138 6.88 -13.26 15.84
C ALA A 138 6.36 -14.56 15.19
N VAL A 139 6.75 -14.84 13.94
CA VAL A 139 6.32 -16.02 13.16
C VAL A 139 7.43 -17.04 12.91
N ARG A 140 8.60 -16.88 13.53
CA ARG A 140 9.76 -17.77 13.30
C ARG A 140 9.48 -19.25 13.60
N ASP A 141 8.54 -19.54 14.50
CA ASP A 141 8.18 -20.90 14.90
C ASP A 141 7.19 -21.55 13.90
N LEU A 142 6.72 -20.81 12.89
CA LEU A 142 5.86 -21.36 11.85
C LEU A 142 6.73 -22.03 10.79
N SER A 143 6.42 -23.28 10.43
CA SER A 143 7.02 -23.93 9.26
C SER A 143 6.61 -23.17 8.00
N LEU A 144 7.48 -22.31 7.49
CA LEU A 144 7.27 -21.56 6.26
C LEU A 144 7.68 -22.41 5.06
N GLY A 145 6.94 -22.31 3.95
CA GLY A 145 7.25 -23.04 2.72
C GLY A 145 8.52 -22.53 2.01
N VAL A 146 8.86 -23.15 0.87
CA VAL A 146 9.99 -22.70 0.04
C VAL A 146 9.70 -21.32 -0.54
N ARG A 147 10.70 -20.45 -0.46
CA ARG A 147 10.60 -19.05 -0.84
C ARG A 147 10.99 -18.86 -2.31
N SER A 148 10.08 -18.36 -3.13
CA SER A 148 10.39 -17.91 -4.49
C SER A 148 10.44 -16.39 -4.55
N TRP A 149 11.61 -15.85 -4.86
CA TRP A 149 11.85 -14.40 -4.99
C TRP A 149 11.84 -13.89 -6.42
N ARG A 150 11.87 -14.78 -7.42
CA ARG A 150 11.97 -14.38 -8.82
C ARG A 150 10.80 -13.48 -9.25
N LYS A 151 9.57 -13.90 -8.95
CA LYS A 151 8.35 -13.15 -9.29
C LYS A 151 8.27 -11.77 -8.61
N PRO A 152 8.35 -11.65 -7.27
CA PRO A 152 8.27 -10.34 -6.62
C PRO A 152 9.41 -9.41 -7.05
N ALA A 153 10.65 -9.91 -7.21
CA ALA A 153 11.76 -9.10 -7.67
C ALA A 153 11.52 -8.58 -9.10
N ALA A 154 11.07 -9.44 -10.03
CA ALA A 154 10.76 -9.05 -11.39
C ALA A 154 9.62 -8.03 -11.46
N VAL A 155 8.56 -8.21 -10.67
CA VAL A 155 7.42 -7.28 -10.64
C VAL A 155 7.83 -5.93 -10.05
N SER A 156 8.61 -5.91 -8.96
CA SER A 156 9.14 -4.67 -8.38
C SER A 156 10.09 -3.96 -9.35
N ALA A 157 10.98 -4.68 -10.03
CA ALA A 157 11.90 -4.12 -11.01
C ALA A 157 11.17 -3.53 -12.22
N ALA A 158 10.14 -4.23 -12.72
CA ALA A 158 9.30 -3.72 -13.80
C ALA A 158 8.54 -2.45 -13.39
N GLY A 159 8.01 -2.40 -12.17
CA GLY A 159 7.37 -1.20 -11.62
C GLY A 159 8.35 -0.03 -11.52
N ALA A 160 9.54 -0.25 -10.97
CA ALA A 160 10.58 0.78 -10.88
C ALA A 160 11.02 1.28 -12.26
N ALA A 161 11.21 0.38 -13.23
CA ALA A 161 11.53 0.75 -14.61
C ALA A 161 10.42 1.56 -15.27
N ALA A 162 9.15 1.19 -15.07
CA ALA A 162 8.01 1.94 -15.59
C ALA A 162 7.98 3.38 -15.03
N LEU A 163 8.26 3.57 -13.74
CA LEU A 163 8.34 4.90 -13.12
C LEU A 163 9.55 5.70 -13.63
N ALA A 164 10.72 5.07 -13.73
CA ALA A 164 11.96 5.71 -14.18
C ALA A 164 11.87 6.19 -15.63
N LEU A 165 11.19 5.41 -16.49
CA LEU A 165 11.06 5.68 -17.93
C LEU A 165 9.76 6.42 -18.29
N PHE A 166 8.92 6.78 -17.31
CA PHE A 166 7.64 7.43 -17.59
C PHE A 166 7.87 8.83 -18.22
N PRO A 167 7.36 9.10 -19.42
CA PRO A 167 7.63 10.37 -20.11
C PRO A 167 6.86 11.54 -19.50
N GLU A 168 7.57 12.58 -19.06
CA GLU A 168 7.00 13.81 -18.48
C GLU A 168 6.09 14.58 -19.46
N SER A 169 6.27 14.42 -20.77
CA SER A 169 5.41 15.09 -21.75
C SER A 169 3.96 14.61 -21.69
N LEU A 170 3.70 13.39 -21.22
CA LEU A 170 2.33 12.85 -21.13
C LEU A 170 1.51 13.58 -20.06
N THR A 171 2.11 13.98 -18.94
CA THR A 171 1.41 14.66 -17.84
C THR A 171 0.92 16.06 -18.21
N ARG A 172 1.31 16.59 -19.37
CA ARG A 172 0.77 17.85 -19.93
C ARG A 172 -0.67 17.73 -20.45
N SER A 173 -1.20 16.52 -20.55
CA SER A 173 -2.55 16.24 -21.02
C SER A 173 -3.35 15.48 -19.97
N VAL A 174 -4.67 15.68 -19.91
CA VAL A 174 -5.57 14.98 -18.97
C VAL A 174 -5.41 13.46 -19.09
N ALA A 175 -5.38 12.94 -20.33
CA ALA A 175 -5.23 11.50 -20.57
C ALA A 175 -3.89 10.97 -20.04
N GLY A 176 -2.81 11.72 -20.21
CA GLY A 176 -1.50 11.30 -19.70
C GLY A 176 -1.36 11.45 -18.18
N THR A 177 -2.03 12.41 -17.54
CA THR A 177 -2.17 12.45 -16.07
C THR A 177 -2.89 11.20 -15.56
N VAL A 178 -4.02 10.81 -16.20
CA VAL A 178 -4.72 9.56 -15.85
C VAL A 178 -3.82 8.34 -16.05
N ALA A 179 -3.03 8.30 -17.13
CA ALA A 179 -2.06 7.24 -17.37
C ALA A 179 -0.95 7.21 -16.31
N ALA A 180 -0.49 8.37 -15.83
CA ALA A 180 0.50 8.47 -14.78
C ALA A 180 -0.05 7.94 -13.44
N VAL A 181 -1.26 8.35 -13.07
CA VAL A 181 -1.96 7.84 -11.87
C VAL A 181 -2.14 6.33 -11.94
N ALA A 182 -2.57 5.80 -13.09
CA ALA A 182 -2.70 4.36 -13.31
C ALA A 182 -1.34 3.64 -13.21
N THR A 183 -0.28 4.24 -13.74
CA THR A 183 1.08 3.70 -13.66
C THR A 183 1.55 3.63 -12.21
N GLY A 184 1.37 4.70 -11.44
CA GLY A 184 1.72 4.73 -10.01
C GLY A 184 0.92 3.69 -9.20
N MET A 185 -0.38 3.61 -9.45
CA MET A 185 -1.25 2.60 -8.84
C MET A 185 -0.76 1.16 -9.11
N LEU A 186 -0.38 0.84 -10.36
CA LEU A 186 0.12 -0.48 -10.72
C LEU A 186 1.51 -0.75 -10.15
N ALA A 187 2.40 0.24 -10.17
CA ALA A 187 3.74 0.17 -9.59
C ALA A 187 3.69 -0.11 -8.07
N LEU A 188 2.63 0.33 -7.39
CA LEU A 188 2.36 0.00 -5.98
C LEU A 188 1.75 -1.40 -5.80
N PHE A 189 0.58 -1.65 -6.40
CA PHE A 189 -0.22 -2.82 -6.06
C PHE A 189 0.29 -4.12 -6.67
N ALA A 190 0.97 -4.09 -7.81
CA ALA A 190 1.52 -5.29 -8.41
C ALA A 190 2.62 -5.92 -7.52
N PRO A 191 3.63 -5.19 -7.01
CA PRO A 191 4.56 -5.72 -6.02
C PRO A 191 3.87 -6.21 -4.75
N LEU A 192 2.94 -5.43 -4.20
CA LEU A 192 2.20 -5.79 -2.98
C LEU A 192 1.37 -7.07 -3.12
N SER A 193 0.97 -7.44 -4.34
CA SER A 193 0.27 -8.71 -4.59
C SER A 193 1.15 -9.95 -4.40
N THR A 194 2.47 -9.79 -4.45
CA THR A 194 3.44 -10.90 -4.41
C THR A 194 4.34 -10.86 -3.19
N LEU A 195 4.72 -9.68 -2.71
CA LEU A 195 5.66 -9.50 -1.60
C LEU A 195 5.21 -10.23 -0.32
N PRO A 196 3.96 -10.11 0.19
CA PRO A 196 3.57 -10.78 1.43
C PRO A 196 3.67 -12.31 1.34
N GLY A 197 3.34 -12.89 0.18
CA GLY A 197 3.48 -14.32 -0.08
C GLY A 197 4.94 -14.76 -0.17
N ALA A 198 5.80 -13.92 -0.73
CA ALA A 198 7.23 -14.17 -0.78
C ALA A 198 7.89 -14.06 0.60
N PHE A 199 7.49 -13.11 1.44
CA PHE A 199 8.01 -12.97 2.80
C PHE A 199 7.53 -14.07 3.74
N LEU A 200 6.27 -14.49 3.59
CA LEU A 200 5.62 -15.49 4.44
C LEU A 200 4.95 -16.55 3.55
N PRO A 201 5.74 -17.47 2.96
CA PRO A 201 5.20 -18.55 2.13
C PRO A 201 4.34 -19.46 3.02
N PHE A 202 3.09 -19.62 2.62
CA PHE A 202 2.10 -20.44 3.29
C PHE A 202 1.74 -21.58 2.36
N ASP A 203 1.90 -22.80 2.84
CA ASP A 203 1.50 -23.98 2.10
C ASP A 203 -0.03 -24.11 2.17
N GLU A 204 -0.70 -23.67 1.10
CA GLU A 204 -2.15 -23.77 0.99
C GLU A 204 -2.63 -25.22 0.82
N ALA A 205 -1.73 -26.17 0.49
CA ALA A 205 -2.08 -27.57 0.26
C ALA A 205 -2.53 -28.29 1.54
N ARG A 206 -2.18 -27.81 2.74
CA ARG A 206 -2.61 -28.40 4.03
C ARG A 206 -4.01 -27.95 4.48
N ARG A 207 -4.89 -27.67 3.54
CA ARG A 207 -6.24 -27.19 3.84
C ARG A 207 -7.11 -28.39 4.24
N PRO A 208 -7.62 -28.49 5.48
CA PRO A 208 -8.76 -29.36 5.71
C PRO A 208 -9.92 -28.82 4.86
N GLU A 209 -10.43 -29.66 3.96
CA GLU A 209 -11.69 -29.41 3.25
C GLU A 209 -12.78 -29.22 4.30
N THR A 210 -13.15 -27.97 4.57
CA THR A 210 -14.34 -27.71 5.38
C THR A 210 -15.54 -27.53 4.47
N ASP A 211 -16.34 -28.60 4.50
CA ASP A 211 -17.70 -28.77 4.01
C ASP A 211 -18.65 -27.60 4.30
N GLY A 212 -19.57 -27.33 3.37
CA GLY A 212 -20.83 -26.63 3.64
C GLY A 212 -20.85 -25.09 3.66
N SER A 213 -19.80 -24.37 3.26
CA SER A 213 -19.85 -22.90 3.26
C SER A 213 -20.88 -22.35 2.25
N PRO A 214 -21.68 -21.33 2.61
CA PRO A 214 -22.70 -20.72 1.74
C PRO A 214 -22.14 -20.17 0.43
N ASP A 215 -23.03 -20.01 -0.56
CA ASP A 215 -22.72 -19.66 -1.96
C ASP A 215 -21.60 -18.62 -2.07
N PRO A 216 -20.43 -19.04 -2.58
CA PRO A 216 -19.25 -18.18 -2.61
C PRO A 216 -19.45 -16.97 -3.54
N ARG A 217 -20.47 -16.97 -4.43
CA ARG A 217 -20.75 -15.84 -5.34
C ARG A 217 -21.30 -14.63 -4.57
N ARG A 218 -22.28 -14.85 -3.67
CA ARG A 218 -22.88 -13.79 -2.84
C ARG A 218 -21.86 -13.11 -1.93
N ARG A 219 -20.94 -13.89 -1.34
CA ARG A 219 -19.87 -13.34 -0.47
C ARG A 219 -18.88 -12.48 -1.26
N GLY A 220 -18.54 -12.86 -2.49
CA GLY A 220 -17.69 -12.07 -3.38
C GLY A 220 -18.30 -10.69 -3.65
N ARG A 221 -19.56 -10.65 -4.10
CA ARG A 221 -20.24 -9.39 -4.44
C ARG A 221 -20.30 -8.40 -3.27
N ARG A 222 -20.59 -8.85 -2.06
CA ARG A 222 -20.62 -7.99 -0.86
C ARG A 222 -19.28 -7.35 -0.55
N ARG A 223 -18.17 -8.06 -0.79
CA ARG A 223 -16.82 -7.54 -0.50
C ARG A 223 -16.36 -6.52 -1.54
N TRP A 224 -16.69 -6.76 -2.81
CA TRP A 224 -16.51 -5.78 -3.87
C TRP A 224 -17.29 -4.50 -3.59
N ALA A 225 -18.57 -4.63 -3.19
CA ALA A 225 -19.37 -3.48 -2.79
C ALA A 225 -18.77 -2.76 -1.57
N ALA A 226 -18.29 -3.49 -0.56
CA ALA A 226 -17.61 -2.88 0.58
C ALA A 226 -16.33 -2.14 0.18
N ALA A 227 -15.50 -2.71 -0.70
CA ALA A 227 -14.31 -2.04 -1.22
C ALA A 227 -14.66 -0.75 -1.99
N ALA A 228 -15.71 -0.78 -2.82
CA ALA A 228 -16.21 0.39 -3.53
C ALA A 228 -16.72 1.48 -2.57
N LEU A 229 -17.51 1.11 -1.56
CA LEU A 229 -18.03 2.05 -0.57
C LEU A 229 -16.92 2.71 0.25
N VAL A 230 -15.92 1.94 0.67
CA VAL A 230 -14.73 2.48 1.35
C VAL A 230 -13.96 3.39 0.38
N GLY A 231 -13.88 3.03 -0.90
CA GLY A 231 -13.36 3.85 -2.00
C GLY A 231 -13.98 5.24 -2.05
N VAL A 232 -15.30 5.28 -2.15
CA VAL A 232 -16.09 6.52 -2.21
C VAL A 232 -15.89 7.34 -0.94
N ALA A 233 -15.96 6.71 0.23
CA ALA A 233 -15.77 7.40 1.50
C ALA A 233 -14.37 8.01 1.64
N THR A 234 -13.32 7.29 1.24
CA THR A 234 -11.94 7.80 1.22
C THR A 234 -11.81 8.97 0.25
N GLY A 235 -12.38 8.87 -0.96
CA GLY A 235 -12.33 9.97 -1.92
C GLY A 235 -13.05 11.23 -1.45
N ILE A 236 -14.21 11.10 -0.79
CA ILE A 236 -14.91 12.23 -0.17
C ILE A 236 -14.07 12.83 0.95
N ALA A 237 -13.46 12.02 1.82
CA ALA A 237 -12.62 12.52 2.91
C ALA A 237 -11.41 13.30 2.40
N LEU A 238 -10.74 12.81 1.34
CA LEU A 238 -9.63 13.52 0.70
C LEU A 238 -10.10 14.85 0.09
N LEU A 239 -11.23 14.86 -0.62
CA LEU A 239 -11.80 16.06 -1.21
C LEU A 239 -12.13 17.14 -0.15
N VAL A 240 -12.68 16.73 0.99
CA VAL A 240 -12.99 17.65 2.11
C VAL A 240 -11.70 18.18 2.73
N GLY A 241 -10.67 17.35 2.88
CA GLY A 241 -9.34 17.76 3.33
C GLY A 241 -8.75 18.84 2.43
N GLU A 242 -8.79 18.60 1.12
CA GLU A 242 -8.29 19.52 0.10
C GLU A 242 -9.00 20.88 0.16
N TRP A 243 -10.34 20.89 0.17
CA TRP A 243 -11.12 22.13 0.22
C TRP A 243 -10.94 22.91 1.52
N SER A 244 -10.60 22.22 2.61
CA SER A 244 -10.35 22.86 3.90
C SER A 244 -8.97 23.53 3.94
N GLY A 245 -7.98 23.00 3.21
CA GLY A 245 -6.63 23.55 3.16
C GLY A 245 -6.46 24.67 2.13
N GLU A 246 -6.94 24.44 0.90
CA GLU A 246 -6.70 25.37 -0.23
C GLU A 246 -7.92 26.26 -0.55
N GLY A 247 -9.06 25.98 0.06
CA GLY A 247 -10.33 26.66 -0.21
C GLY A 247 -11.13 26.02 -1.35
N LEU A 248 -12.30 26.60 -1.63
CA LEU A 248 -13.21 26.06 -2.66
C LEU A 248 -12.82 26.54 -4.06
N PRO A 249 -12.69 25.63 -5.04
CA PRO A 249 -12.45 26.02 -6.43
C PRO A 249 -13.69 26.71 -7.04
N ALA A 250 -13.51 27.28 -8.22
CA ALA A 250 -14.60 27.86 -9.01
C ALA A 250 -15.75 26.85 -9.21
N PRO A 251 -17.03 27.27 -9.18
CA PRO A 251 -18.18 26.36 -9.17
C PRO A 251 -18.16 25.30 -10.28
N GLY A 252 -17.74 25.67 -11.49
CA GLY A 252 -17.65 24.75 -12.63
C GLY A 252 -16.57 23.66 -12.49
N LEU A 253 -15.50 23.92 -11.72
CA LEU A 253 -14.44 22.94 -11.48
C LEU A 253 -14.75 21.98 -10.32
N ARG A 254 -15.69 22.34 -9.43
CA ARG A 254 -16.00 21.55 -8.21
C ARG A 254 -16.45 20.13 -8.56
N VAL A 255 -17.34 19.98 -9.53
CA VAL A 255 -17.87 18.67 -9.94
C VAL A 255 -16.75 17.81 -10.56
N LEU A 256 -15.91 18.42 -11.40
CA LEU A 256 -14.78 17.73 -12.02
C LEU A 256 -13.78 17.25 -10.97
N ILE A 257 -13.31 18.14 -10.08
CA ILE A 257 -12.39 17.80 -9.00
C ILE A 257 -12.99 16.71 -8.10
N ALA A 258 -14.25 16.87 -7.67
CA ALA A 258 -14.92 15.87 -6.85
C ALA A 258 -14.98 14.51 -7.54
N SER A 259 -15.29 14.47 -8.84
CA SER A 259 -15.32 13.23 -9.62
C SER A 259 -13.94 12.57 -9.74
N LEU A 260 -12.87 13.36 -9.85
CA LEU A 260 -11.49 12.87 -9.90
C LEU A 260 -11.07 12.26 -8.56
N PHE A 261 -11.28 12.96 -7.45
CA PHE A 261 -10.95 12.47 -6.11
C PHE A 261 -11.72 11.19 -5.76
N VAL A 262 -13.05 11.20 -5.93
CA VAL A 262 -13.91 10.05 -5.63
C VAL A 262 -13.63 8.89 -6.59
N GLY A 263 -13.50 9.18 -7.88
CA GLY A 263 -13.21 8.19 -8.92
C GLY A 263 -11.87 7.52 -8.71
N ALA A 264 -10.79 8.29 -8.55
CA ALA A 264 -9.43 7.78 -8.36
C ALA A 264 -9.33 6.96 -7.08
N ALA A 265 -9.87 7.43 -5.95
CA ALA A 265 -9.86 6.67 -4.69
C ALA A 265 -10.66 5.36 -4.81
N THR A 266 -11.82 5.39 -5.49
CA THR A 266 -12.64 4.20 -5.69
C THR A 266 -11.95 3.17 -6.58
N VAL A 267 -11.41 3.58 -7.73
CA VAL A 267 -10.66 2.71 -8.64
C VAL A 267 -9.41 2.17 -7.94
N GLY A 268 -8.68 3.02 -7.21
CA GLY A 268 -7.54 2.65 -6.40
C GLY A 268 -7.83 1.54 -5.40
N LEU A 269 -8.93 1.66 -4.64
CA LEU A 269 -9.32 0.64 -3.66
C LEU A 269 -9.86 -0.64 -4.29
N LEU A 270 -10.53 -0.56 -5.43
CA LEU A 270 -10.91 -1.75 -6.20
C LEU A 270 -9.68 -2.49 -6.73
N ALA A 271 -8.68 -1.76 -7.23
CA ALA A 271 -7.40 -2.33 -7.65
C ALA A 271 -6.66 -2.95 -6.45
N ALA A 272 -6.54 -2.24 -5.34
CA ALA A 272 -5.96 -2.76 -4.10
C ALA A 272 -6.64 -4.07 -3.67
N TYR A 273 -7.96 -4.10 -3.66
CA TYR A 273 -8.72 -5.31 -3.33
C TYR A 273 -8.44 -6.44 -4.33
N TRP A 274 -8.44 -6.16 -5.63
CA TRP A 274 -8.14 -7.15 -6.67
C TRP A 274 -6.77 -7.81 -6.47
N PHE A 275 -5.73 -7.01 -6.25
CA PHE A 275 -4.34 -7.47 -6.09
C PHE A 275 -4.11 -8.16 -4.74
N LEU A 276 -4.75 -7.68 -3.67
CA LEU A 276 -4.46 -8.13 -2.30
C LEU A 276 -5.40 -9.24 -1.81
N ARG A 277 -6.52 -9.51 -2.48
CA ARG A 277 -7.50 -10.50 -2.00
C ARG A 277 -6.96 -11.92 -1.87
N GLY A 278 -6.05 -12.30 -2.75
CA GLY A 278 -5.33 -13.59 -2.70
C GLY A 278 -4.32 -13.63 -1.54
N PRO A 279 -3.24 -12.84 -1.57
CA PRO A 279 -2.17 -12.91 -0.57
C PRO A 279 -2.67 -12.68 0.86
N LEU A 280 -3.70 -11.85 1.05
CA LEU A 280 -4.27 -11.55 2.37
C LEU A 280 -5.45 -12.45 2.76
N GLY A 281 -5.81 -13.44 1.94
CA GLY A 281 -6.91 -14.36 2.22
C GLY A 281 -8.27 -13.67 2.36
N LEU A 282 -8.48 -12.58 1.63
CA LEU A 282 -9.78 -11.89 1.60
C LEU A 282 -10.78 -12.65 0.72
N ASP A 283 -10.33 -13.48 -0.22
CA ASP A 283 -11.18 -14.34 -1.05
C ASP A 283 -10.98 -15.84 -0.68
N PRO A 284 -12.03 -16.55 -0.23
CA PRO A 284 -11.93 -17.97 0.12
C PRO A 284 -11.69 -18.89 -1.09
N ARG A 285 -11.96 -18.42 -2.33
CA ARG A 285 -11.90 -19.23 -3.55
C ARG A 285 -10.50 -19.49 -4.07
N LEU A 286 -9.58 -18.53 -3.95
CA LEU A 286 -8.30 -18.57 -4.67
C LEU A 286 -7.29 -19.62 -4.16
N GLY A 287 -7.57 -20.28 -3.04
CA GLY A 287 -6.69 -21.30 -2.49
C GLY A 287 -7.06 -22.74 -2.83
N SER A 288 -7.84 -22.99 -3.89
CA SER A 288 -8.10 -24.36 -4.39
C SER A 288 -7.64 -24.61 -5.84
N GLU A 289 -7.34 -23.57 -6.63
CA GLU A 289 -7.16 -23.74 -8.09
C GLU A 289 -5.71 -23.59 -8.61
N ARG A 290 -4.71 -23.33 -7.76
CA ARG A 290 -3.29 -23.16 -8.22
C ARG A 290 -2.38 -24.35 -7.90
N GLY A 291 -2.95 -25.53 -7.70
CA GLY A 291 -2.21 -26.77 -7.47
C GLY A 291 -1.81 -27.55 -8.73
N SER A 292 -1.96 -26.96 -9.93
CA SER A 292 -1.59 -27.57 -11.22
C SER A 292 -0.33 -26.95 -11.79
#